data_AF-A0A7C4WCX9-F1
#
_entry.id   AF-A0A7C4WCX9-F1
#
_cell.length_a   1.000
_cell.length_b   1.000
_cell.length_c   1.000
_cell.angle_alpha   90.00
_cell.angle_beta   90.00
_cell.angle_gamma   90.00
#
_symmetry.space_group_name_H-M   'P 1'
#
loop_
_entity.id
_entity.type
_entity.pdbx_description
1 polymer ?
#
loop_
_entity_poly.entity_id
_entity_poly.type
_entity_poly.pdbx_seq_one_letter_code
_entity_poly.pdbx_strand_id
1 'polypeptide(L)'
;MKGLNTTVSMKVSIAMVLLLLVATVFALPNFEYQIYHGNLHSHTSYSDGRGTREQAYAHASKYANVLAVTDHCYFLKIPVNGQSKTYLTQQAARNATIPGKFVGLQGFEWTAGSG
;
A
#
# COMPACT_ATOMS: atom_id res chain seq x y z
N MET A 1 -61.16 -32.46 21.52
CA MET A 1 -59.97 -32.25 20.67
C MET A 1 -58.92 -31.53 21.51
N LYS A 2 -57.89 -32.22 22.01
CA LYS A 2 -56.75 -31.58 22.69
C LYS A 2 -55.60 -31.49 21.68
N GLY A 3 -55.29 -30.27 21.24
CA GLY A 3 -54.18 -30.00 20.33
C GLY A 3 -52.85 -30.20 21.04
N LEU A 4 -51.96 -30.97 20.43
CA LEU A 4 -50.63 -31.26 20.93
C LEU A 4 -49.72 -30.03 20.69
N ASN A 5 -49.48 -29.24 21.73
CA ASN A 5 -48.42 -28.23 21.73
C ASN A 5 -47.07 -28.93 21.93
N THR A 6 -46.41 -29.32 20.84
CA THR A 6 -44.99 -29.72 20.89
C THR A 6 -44.11 -28.49 20.80
N THR A 7 -43.83 -27.87 21.94
CA THR A 7 -42.65 -27.02 22.10
C THR A 7 -41.41 -27.91 22.02
N VAL A 8 -40.75 -27.96 20.87
CA VAL A 8 -39.43 -28.59 20.74
C VAL A 8 -38.42 -27.71 21.47
N SER A 9 -38.07 -28.07 22.70
CA SER A 9 -36.96 -27.44 23.41
C SER A 9 -35.65 -28.03 22.89
N MET A 10 -34.95 -27.28 22.04
CA MET A 10 -33.63 -27.65 21.55
C MET A 10 -32.62 -27.52 22.69
N LYS A 11 -32.25 -28.65 23.31
CA LYS A 11 -31.17 -28.68 24.30
C LYS A 11 -29.84 -28.60 23.58
N VAL A 12 -29.20 -27.43 23.62
CA VAL A 12 -27.83 -27.26 23.12
C VAL A 12 -26.88 -27.97 24.08
N SER A 13 -26.24 -29.04 23.63
CA SER A 13 -25.26 -29.78 24.43
C SER A 13 -23.90 -29.06 24.42
N ILE A 14 -23.12 -29.23 25.49
CA ILE A 14 -21.74 -28.70 25.57
C ILE A 14 -20.89 -29.19 24.40
N ALA A 15 -21.11 -30.43 23.94
CA ALA A 15 -20.43 -30.99 22.76
C ALA A 15 -20.79 -30.23 21.47
N MET A 16 -22.04 -29.79 21.33
CA MET A 16 -22.48 -28.98 20.19
C MET A 16 -21.82 -27.60 20.20
N VAL A 17 -21.69 -26.97 21.38
CA VAL A 17 -20.97 -25.70 21.55
C VAL A 17 -19.48 -25.87 21.24
N LEU A 18 -18.86 -26.94 21.74
CA LEU A 18 -17.46 -27.24 21.45
C LEU A 18 -17.22 -27.47 19.96
N LEU A 19 -18.11 -28.22 19.29
CA LEU A 19 -18.02 -28.50 17.86
C LEU A 19 -18.16 -27.21 17.04
N LEU A 20 -19.07 -26.31 17.44
CA LEU A 20 -19.22 -25.00 16.80
C LEU A 20 -17.95 -24.15 16.97
N LEU A 21 -17.39 -24.10 18.19
CA LEU A 21 -16.15 -23.37 18.47
C LEU A 21 -14.98 -23.91 17.64
N VAL A 22 -14.82 -25.23 17.62
CA VAL A 22 -13.79 -25.89 16.81
C VAL A 22 -13.96 -25.57 15.33
N ALA A 23 -15.17 -25.68 14.79
CA ALA A 23 -15.46 -25.32 13.40
C ALA A 23 -15.14 -23.85 13.09
N THR A 24 -15.42 -22.92 14.01
CA THR A 24 -15.09 -21.50 13.82
C THR A 24 -13.59 -21.22 13.82
N VAL A 25 -12.81 -21.92 14.65
CA VAL A 25 -11.35 -21.78 14.69
C VAL A 25 -10.70 -22.27 13.40
N PHE A 26 -11.17 -23.39 12.84
CA PHE A 26 -10.68 -23.95 11.58
C PHE A 26 -11.23 -23.24 10.33
N ALA A 27 -12.30 -22.46 10.46
CA ALA A 27 -12.86 -21.63 9.39
C ALA A 27 -12.22 -20.23 9.32
N LEU A 28 -11.31 -19.89 10.24
CA LEU A 28 -10.57 -18.63 10.13
C LEU A 28 -9.70 -18.68 8.87
N PRO A 29 -9.81 -17.68 7.97
CA PRO A 29 -8.95 -17.64 6.81
C PRO A 29 -7.49 -17.59 7.27
N ASN A 30 -6.64 -18.43 6.68
CA ASN A 30 -5.20 -18.25 6.80
C ASN A 30 -4.88 -16.89 6.17
N PHE A 31 -4.48 -15.94 7.00
CA PHE A 31 -4.03 -14.63 6.53
C PHE A 31 -2.66 -14.81 5.88
N GLU A 32 -2.66 -15.12 4.59
CA GLU A 32 -1.45 -15.03 3.80
C GLU A 32 -1.05 -13.55 3.69
N TYR A 33 0.22 -13.25 3.97
CA TYR A 33 0.74 -11.90 3.79
C TYR A 33 0.73 -11.55 2.31
N GLN A 34 0.11 -10.41 1.98
CA GLN A 34 0.24 -9.84 0.65
C GLN A 34 1.67 -9.30 0.48
N ILE A 35 2.44 -9.93 -0.41
CA ILE A 35 3.78 -9.46 -0.75
C ILE A 35 3.67 -8.34 -1.79
N TYR A 36 4.39 -7.26 -1.54
CA TYR A 36 4.50 -6.11 -2.44
C TYR A 36 5.95 -5.90 -2.83
N HIS A 37 6.19 -5.74 -4.13
CA HIS A 37 7.51 -5.44 -4.66
C HIS A 37 7.60 -3.95 -4.99
N GLY A 38 8.72 -3.32 -4.66
CA GLY A 38 8.88 -1.90 -4.92
C GLY A 38 10.30 -1.41 -4.72
N ASN A 39 10.56 -0.21 -5.22
CA ASN A 39 11.79 0.52 -4.93
C ASN A 39 11.45 1.74 -4.07
N LEU A 40 11.96 1.76 -2.84
CA LEU A 40 11.70 2.83 -1.87
C LEU A 40 12.78 3.92 -1.86
N HIS A 41 13.79 3.82 -2.72
CA HIS A 41 14.86 4.80 -2.83
C HIS A 41 15.28 4.96 -4.30
N SER A 42 14.92 6.07 -4.92
CA SER A 42 15.25 6.34 -6.32
C SER A 42 15.42 7.82 -6.60
N HIS A 43 16.27 8.13 -7.59
CA HIS A 43 16.65 9.48 -7.94
C HIS A 43 16.21 9.79 -9.37
N THR A 44 15.87 11.05 -9.62
CA THR A 44 15.50 11.56 -10.95
C THR A 44 16.46 12.67 -11.35
N SER A 45 16.23 13.27 -12.51
CA SER A 45 16.97 14.47 -12.94
C SER A 45 16.72 15.70 -12.06
N TYR A 46 15.96 15.59 -10.98
CA TYR A 46 15.81 16.63 -9.97
C TYR A 46 16.95 16.68 -8.97
N SER A 47 17.74 15.61 -8.85
CA SER A 47 19.02 15.56 -8.15
C SER A 47 20.11 14.97 -9.06
N ASP A 48 20.70 13.83 -8.71
CA ASP A 48 21.81 13.16 -9.39
C ASP A 48 21.36 11.95 -10.24
N GLY A 49 20.06 11.66 -10.26
CA GLY A 49 19.47 10.63 -11.10
C GLY A 49 19.30 11.05 -12.56
N ARG A 50 18.64 10.18 -13.34
CA ARG A 50 18.34 10.41 -14.76
C ARG A 50 16.86 10.22 -15.05
N GLY A 51 16.38 10.89 -16.09
CA GLY A 51 14.96 10.87 -16.48
C GLY A 51 14.08 11.69 -15.55
N THR A 52 12.84 11.91 -15.96
CA THR A 52 11.87 12.69 -15.18
C THR A 52 11.15 11.80 -14.17
N ARG A 53 10.57 12.43 -13.14
CA ARG A 53 9.69 11.76 -12.17
C ARG A 53 8.49 11.07 -12.83
N GLU A 54 7.92 11.64 -13.89
CA GLU A 54 6.84 11.02 -14.66
C GLU A 54 7.33 9.75 -15.36
N GLN A 55 8.52 9.78 -15.95
CA GLN A 55 9.13 8.59 -16.58
C GLN A 55 9.40 7.50 -15.53
N ALA A 56 9.89 7.88 -14.34
CA ALA A 56 10.15 6.95 -13.24
C ALA A 56 8.87 6.22 -12.80
N TYR A 57 7.80 6.95 -12.49
CA TYR A 57 6.53 6.33 -12.09
C TYR A 57 5.88 5.52 -13.23
N ALA A 58 5.92 6.03 -14.46
CA ALA A 58 5.37 5.32 -15.63
C ALA A 58 6.13 4.01 -15.93
N HIS A 59 7.42 3.95 -15.63
CA HIS A 59 8.20 2.72 -15.74
C HIS A 59 7.86 1.76 -14.59
N ALA A 60 7.95 2.20 -13.34
CA ALA A 60 7.78 1.34 -12.18
C ALA A 60 6.38 0.71 -12.08
N SER A 61 5.33 1.44 -12.48
CA SER A 61 3.95 0.94 -12.47
C SER A 61 3.69 -0.28 -13.38
N LYS A 62 4.64 -0.62 -14.25
CA LYS A 62 4.60 -1.81 -15.11
C LYS A 62 5.18 -3.07 -14.44
N TYR A 63 6.03 -2.91 -13.42
CA TYR A 63 6.87 -3.99 -12.88
C TYR A 63 6.83 -4.10 -11.35
N ALA A 64 6.32 -3.08 -10.66
CA ALA A 64 6.32 -2.99 -9.21
C ALA A 64 4.95 -2.51 -8.70
N ASN A 65 4.72 -2.70 -7.41
CA ASN A 65 3.57 -2.19 -6.69
C ASN A 65 3.82 -0.81 -6.08
N VAL A 66 5.09 -0.45 -5.80
CA VAL A 66 5.43 0.83 -5.16
C VAL A 66 6.72 1.39 -5.76
N LEU A 67 6.74 2.71 -5.98
CA LEU A 67 7.96 3.48 -6.21
C LEU A 67 7.98 4.71 -5.31
N ALA A 68 9.08 4.95 -4.62
CA ALA A 68 9.36 6.24 -3.99
C ALA A 68 10.45 6.99 -4.76
N VAL A 69 10.14 8.21 -5.20
CA VAL A 69 11.13 9.17 -5.69
C VAL A 69 11.64 9.95 -4.48
N THR A 70 12.95 9.87 -4.25
CA THR A 70 13.64 10.33 -3.04
C THR A 70 14.89 11.14 -3.40
N ASP A 71 14.78 12.07 -4.35
CA ASP A 71 15.86 12.97 -4.73
C ASP A 71 16.52 13.67 -3.51
N HIS A 72 17.82 13.95 -3.61
CA HIS A 72 18.61 14.62 -2.57
C HIS A 72 17.99 15.95 -2.13
N CYS A 73 17.79 16.14 -0.81
CA CYS A 73 17.03 17.26 -0.25
C CYS A 73 17.59 18.65 -0.59
N TYR A 74 18.91 18.79 -0.77
CA TYR A 74 19.55 20.05 -1.16
C TYR A 74 19.03 20.55 -2.51
N PHE A 75 18.89 19.66 -3.49
CA PHE A 75 18.46 20.01 -4.84
C PHE A 75 16.98 20.39 -4.92
N LEU A 76 16.16 19.94 -3.97
CA LEU A 76 14.74 20.24 -3.90
C LEU A 76 14.44 21.70 -3.53
N LYS A 77 15.42 22.42 -2.95
CA LYS A 77 15.30 23.85 -2.62
C LYS A 77 15.25 24.74 -3.86
N ILE A 78 15.76 24.28 -5.00
CA ILE A 78 15.81 25.04 -6.25
C ILE A 78 14.52 24.75 -7.04
N PRO A 79 13.64 25.74 -7.24
CA PRO A 79 12.40 25.54 -8.01
C PRO A 79 12.69 25.35 -9.50
N VAL A 80 11.73 24.73 -10.20
CA VAL A 80 11.73 24.62 -11.66
C VAL A 80 10.52 25.40 -12.18
N ASN A 81 10.76 26.37 -13.06
CA ASN A 81 9.72 27.27 -13.58
C ASN A 81 8.87 27.92 -12.48
N GLY A 82 9.51 28.32 -11.38
CA GLY A 82 8.84 28.91 -10.21
C GLY A 82 8.07 27.93 -9.32
N GLN A 83 8.07 26.64 -9.63
CA GLN A 83 7.36 25.62 -8.86
C GLN A 83 8.32 24.75 -8.04
N SER A 84 7.88 24.37 -6.83
CA SER A 84 8.62 23.46 -5.98
C SER A 84 8.79 22.09 -6.63
N LYS A 85 10.02 21.57 -6.65
CA LYS A 85 10.30 20.21 -7.11
C LYS A 85 9.52 19.17 -6.30
N THR A 86 9.45 19.35 -4.98
CA THR A 86 8.65 18.51 -4.08
C THR A 86 7.19 18.47 -4.51
N TYR A 87 6.57 19.63 -4.77
CA TYR A 87 5.19 19.72 -5.23
C TYR A 87 4.99 18.99 -6.56
N LEU A 88 5.88 19.22 -7.54
CA LEU A 88 5.80 18.56 -8.85
C LEU A 88 5.94 17.04 -8.76
N THR A 89 6.88 16.55 -7.95
CA THR A 89 7.02 15.10 -7.69
C THR A 89 5.80 14.53 -6.99
N GLN A 90 5.22 15.26 -6.03
CA GLN A 90 4.01 14.85 -5.33
C GLN A 90 2.80 14.73 -6.27
N GLN A 91 2.65 15.67 -7.21
CA GLN A 91 1.61 15.62 -8.23
C GLN A 91 1.83 14.44 -9.19
N ALA A 92 3.07 14.21 -9.64
CA ALA A 92 3.38 13.06 -10.48
C ALA A 92 3.11 11.72 -9.78
N ALA A 93 3.47 11.60 -8.50
CA ALA A 93 3.20 10.43 -7.67
C ALA A 93 1.69 10.13 -7.57
N ARG A 94 0.89 11.17 -7.30
CA ARG A 94 -0.58 11.07 -7.26
C ARG A 94 -1.16 10.67 -8.62
N ASN A 95 -0.74 11.33 -9.69
CA ASN A 95 -1.25 11.06 -11.04
C ASN A 95 -0.92 9.64 -11.52
N ALA A 96 0.22 9.09 -11.09
CA ALA A 96 0.63 7.75 -11.47
C ALA A 96 0.03 6.65 -10.56
N THR A 97 -0.50 6.99 -9.39
CA THR A 97 -1.09 6.02 -8.47
C THR A 97 -2.35 5.39 -9.06
N ILE A 98 -2.40 4.05 -9.05
CA ILE A 98 -3.51 3.26 -9.55
C ILE A 98 -4.06 2.44 -8.37
N PRO A 99 -5.27 2.74 -7.88
CA PRO A 99 -5.88 2.02 -6.77
C PRO A 99 -5.82 0.50 -6.94
N GLY A 100 -5.32 -0.21 -5.93
CA GLY A 100 -5.17 -1.66 -5.94
C GLY A 100 -4.07 -2.23 -6.83
N LYS A 101 -3.29 -1.38 -7.53
CA LYS A 101 -2.25 -1.84 -8.47
C LYS A 101 -0.87 -1.23 -8.21
N PHE A 102 -0.79 0.09 -8.07
CA PHE A 102 0.48 0.80 -7.95
C PHE A 102 0.36 2.06 -7.09
N VAL A 103 1.34 2.29 -6.22
CA VAL A 103 1.43 3.49 -5.39
C VAL A 103 2.71 4.26 -5.73
N GLY A 104 2.54 5.49 -6.19
CA GLY A 104 3.62 6.46 -6.29
C GLY A 104 3.80 7.19 -4.97
N LEU A 105 5.01 7.19 -4.43
CA LEU A 105 5.38 7.95 -3.24
C LEU A 105 6.36 9.07 -3.62
N GLN A 106 6.19 10.22 -2.98
CA GLN A 106 7.17 11.29 -3.00
C GLN A 106 7.82 11.37 -1.62
N GLY A 107 9.15 11.25 -1.57
CA GLY A 107 9.97 11.48 -0.39
C GLY A 107 11.18 12.35 -0.76
N PHE A 108 12.20 12.32 0.07
CA PHE A 108 13.50 12.91 -0.21
C PHE A 108 14.57 12.12 0.54
N GLU A 109 15.78 12.08 0.00
CA GLU A 109 16.93 11.60 0.73
C GLU A 109 17.52 12.76 1.55
N TRP A 110 17.62 12.57 2.87
CA TRP A 110 18.38 13.49 3.71
C TRP A 110 19.87 13.27 3.48
N THR A 111 20.52 14.24 2.87
CA THR A 111 21.96 14.17 2.56
C THR A 111 22.72 15.13 3.47
N ALA A 112 23.59 14.57 4.31
CA ALA A 112 24.49 15.31 5.17
C ALA A 112 25.93 15.18 4.64
N GLY A 113 26.58 16.31 4.34
CA GLY A 113 27.89 16.35 3.66
C GLY A 113 27.77 16.77 2.19
N SER A 114 28.77 17.48 1.67
CA SER A 114 28.80 18.03 0.31
C SER A 114 28.64 16.92 -0.73
N GLY A 115 27.59 17.04 -1.56
CA GLY A 115 27.50 16.36 -2.85
C GLY A 115 28.45 16.96 -3.87
#